data_AF-I1BQN4-F1
#
_entry.id   AF-I1BQN4-F1
#
_cell.length_a   1.000
_cell.length_b   1.000
_cell.length_c   1.000
_cell.angle_alpha   90.00
_cell.angle_beta   90.00
_cell.angle_gamma   90.00
#
_symmetry.space_group_name_H-M   'P 1'
#
loop_
_entity.id
_entity.type
_entity.pdbx_description
1 polymer ?
#
loop_
_entity_poly.entity_id
_entity_poly.type
_entity_poly.pdbx_seq_one_letter_code
_entity_poly.pdbx_strand_id
1 'polypeptide(L)'
;MNPEQTWQQLCLRAFDNDTVANDFVLFVEGCKTSVPEGYVWTTQQPEYQQYLCDIGCTQSSPEKFILSSEALVRLSEIKKIARTEWHVHRQEQLKRHLKQTLTEIQPLSELTHPQRLALVKEFAMAYD
;
A
#
# COMPACT_ATOMS: atom_id res chain seq x y z
N MET A 1 -10.36 -13.84 -12.81
CA MET A 1 -9.04 -13.55 -12.20
C MET A 1 -8.87 -14.49 -11.01
N ASN A 2 -7.65 -14.93 -10.65
CA ASN A 2 -7.48 -15.79 -9.47
C ASN A 2 -7.75 -14.96 -8.19
N PRO A 3 -8.62 -15.40 -7.26
CA PRO A 3 -8.92 -14.71 -6.01
C PRO A 3 -7.69 -14.22 -5.23
N GLU A 4 -6.65 -15.05 -5.19
CA GLU A 4 -5.41 -14.76 -4.47
C GLU A 4 -4.64 -13.62 -5.11
N GLN A 5 -4.58 -13.60 -6.45
CA GLN A 5 -3.93 -12.54 -7.21
C GLN A 5 -4.70 -11.22 -7.05
N THR A 6 -6.03 -11.27 -7.10
CA THR A 6 -6.87 -10.07 -6.90
C THR A 6 -6.62 -9.47 -5.52
N TRP A 7 -6.60 -10.31 -4.48
CA TRP A 7 -6.33 -9.86 -3.12
C TRP A 7 -4.91 -9.30 -2.95
N GLN A 8 -3.90 -9.94 -3.55
CA GLN A 8 -2.53 -9.42 -3.54
C GLN A 8 -2.45 -8.02 -4.16
N GLN A 9 -3.09 -7.81 -5.31
CA GLN A 9 -3.11 -6.51 -5.98
C GLN A 9 -3.82 -5.43 -5.15
N LEU A 10 -4.95 -5.77 -4.52
CA LEU A 10 -5.64 -4.86 -3.59
C LEU A 10 -4.73 -4.49 -2.40
N CYS A 11 -4.01 -5.46 -1.83
CA CYS A 11 -3.06 -5.20 -0.74
C CYS A 11 -1.92 -4.27 -1.18
N LEU A 12 -1.29 -4.53 -2.33
CA LEU A 12 -0.19 -3.69 -2.84
C LEU A 12 -0.66 -2.26 -3.09
N ARG A 13 -1.81 -2.08 -3.74
CA ARG A 13 -2.44 -0.76 -3.93
C ARG A 13 -2.69 -0.06 -2.61
N ALA A 14 -3.27 -0.76 -1.63
CA ALA A 14 -3.51 -0.21 -0.30
C ALA A 14 -2.21 0.29 0.36
N PHE A 15 -1.11 -0.46 0.23
CA PHE A 15 0.19 -0.04 0.76
C PHE A 15 0.81 1.15 0.00
N ASP A 16 0.47 1.33 -1.28
CA ASP A 16 0.87 2.47 -2.11
C ASP A 16 -0.05 3.70 -1.98
N ASN A 17 -0.80 3.80 -0.87
CA ASN A 17 -1.72 4.89 -0.54
C ASN A 17 -2.95 5.01 -1.46
N ASP A 18 -3.35 3.94 -2.15
CA ASP A 18 -4.67 3.87 -2.76
C ASP A 18 -5.73 3.78 -1.66
N THR A 19 -6.48 4.87 -1.49
CA THR A 19 -7.47 5.02 -0.42
C THR A 19 -8.61 4.01 -0.54
N VAL A 20 -9.10 3.76 -1.76
CA VAL A 20 -10.21 2.84 -1.99
C VAL A 20 -9.79 1.40 -1.69
N ALA A 21 -8.60 0.99 -2.16
CA ALA A 21 -8.07 -0.33 -1.86
C ALA A 21 -7.79 -0.51 -0.35
N ASN A 22 -7.24 0.53 0.30
CA ASN A 22 -6.98 0.51 1.73
C ASN A 22 -8.26 0.37 2.56
N ASP A 23 -9.29 1.15 2.23
CA ASP A 23 -10.58 1.10 2.93
C ASP A 23 -11.25 -0.27 2.77
N PHE A 24 -11.14 -0.88 1.58
CA PHE A 24 -11.63 -2.24 1.35
C PHE A 24 -10.85 -3.29 2.16
N VAL A 25 -9.52 -3.23 2.19
CA VAL A 25 -8.69 -4.15 2.99
C VAL A 25 -9.02 -4.04 4.48
N LEU A 26 -9.18 -2.82 4.99
CA LEU A 26 -9.60 -2.57 6.37
C LEU A 26 -11.00 -3.11 6.65
N PHE A 27 -11.93 -2.96 5.70
CA PHE A 27 -13.26 -3.54 5.79
C PHE A 27 -13.21 -5.07 5.89
N VAL A 28 -12.42 -5.74 5.05
CA VAL A 28 -12.28 -7.20 5.09
C VAL A 28 -11.72 -7.67 6.44
N GLU A 29 -10.75 -6.95 7.00
CA GLU A 29 -10.15 -7.30 8.29
C GLU A 29 -11.04 -6.97 9.50
N GLY A 30 -11.72 -5.83 9.48
CA GLY A 30 -12.44 -5.26 10.62
C GLY A 30 -13.91 -5.63 10.71
N CYS A 31 -14.59 -5.88 9.57
CA CYS A 31 -16.04 -5.98 9.51
C CYS A 31 -16.56 -7.42 9.29
N LYS A 32 -15.73 -8.43 9.57
CA LYS A 32 -16.11 -9.84 9.43
C LYS A 32 -16.82 -10.38 10.67
N THR A 33 -17.85 -11.19 10.45
CA THR A 33 -18.54 -11.94 11.51
C THR A 33 -18.27 -13.43 11.35
N SER A 34 -17.80 -14.08 12.41
CA SER A 34 -17.56 -15.53 12.40
C SER A 34 -18.89 -16.29 12.38
N VAL A 35 -18.98 -17.31 11.53
CA VAL A 35 -20.10 -18.25 11.42
C VAL A 35 -19.57 -19.68 11.28
N PRO A 36 -20.39 -20.73 11.45
CA PRO A 36 -19.91 -22.12 11.32
C PRO A 36 -19.24 -22.42 9.97
N GLU A 37 -19.72 -21.80 8.89
CA GLU A 37 -19.21 -21.99 7.53
C GLU A 37 -17.96 -21.16 7.22
N GLY A 38 -17.54 -20.26 8.12
CA GLY A 38 -16.39 -19.38 7.94
C GLY A 38 -16.65 -17.96 8.45
N TYR A 39 -16.59 -16.98 7.55
CA TYR A 39 -16.73 -15.56 7.87
C TYR A 39 -17.69 -14.87 6.91
N VAL A 40 -18.46 -13.92 7.43
CA VAL A 40 -19.47 -13.18 6.69
C VAL A 40 -19.17 -11.69 6.71
N TRP A 41 -19.35 -11.06 5.55
CA TRP A 41 -19.38 -9.61 5.39
C TRP A 41 -20.76 -9.20 4.91
N THR A 42 -21.24 -8.06 5.40
CA THR A 42 -22.47 -7.43 4.92
C THR A 42 -22.14 -6.05 4.37
N THR A 43 -22.55 -5.75 3.13
CA THR A 43 -22.33 -4.45 2.51
C THR A 43 -23.36 -4.13 1.43
N GLN A 44 -23.75 -2.85 1.36
CA GLN A 44 -24.60 -2.28 0.31
C GLN A 44 -23.80 -1.58 -0.79
N GLN A 45 -22.48 -1.43 -0.60
CA GLN A 45 -21.62 -0.72 -1.54
C GLN A 45 -21.31 -1.62 -2.74
N PRO A 46 -21.74 -1.29 -3.98
CA PRO A 46 -21.58 -2.18 -5.13
C PRO A 46 -20.12 -2.53 -5.44
N GLU A 47 -19.19 -1.60 -5.22
CA GLU A 47 -17.77 -1.84 -5.41
C GLU A 47 -17.23 -2.90 -4.45
N TYR A 48 -17.64 -2.87 -3.17
CA TYR A 48 -17.21 -3.85 -2.19
C TYR A 48 -17.82 -5.22 -2.47
N GLN A 49 -19.06 -5.25 -2.96
CA GLN A 49 -19.70 -6.49 -3.40
C GLN A 49 -18.89 -7.15 -4.52
N GLN A 50 -18.46 -6.35 -5.51
CA GLN A 50 -17.62 -6.85 -6.60
C GLN A 50 -16.27 -7.36 -6.08
N TYR A 51 -15.57 -6.59 -5.25
CA TYR A 51 -14.30 -7.03 -4.68
C TYR A 51 -14.43 -8.28 -3.80
N LEU A 52 -15.50 -8.41 -3.01
CA LEU A 52 -15.77 -9.61 -2.22
C LEU A 52 -15.93 -10.85 -3.12
N CYS A 53 -16.68 -10.72 -4.21
CA CYS A 53 -16.80 -11.77 -5.22
C CYS A 53 -15.44 -12.09 -5.86
N ASP A 54 -14.65 -11.07 -6.21
CA ASP A 54 -13.36 -11.24 -6.88
C ASP A 54 -12.30 -11.90 -6.01
N ILE A 55 -12.40 -11.76 -4.68
CA ILE A 55 -11.54 -12.46 -3.71
C ILE A 55 -12.11 -13.82 -3.28
N GLY A 56 -13.17 -14.30 -3.95
CA GLY A 56 -13.69 -15.65 -3.80
C GLY A 56 -14.77 -15.83 -2.75
N CYS A 57 -15.41 -14.75 -2.28
CA CYS A 57 -16.59 -14.89 -1.43
C CYS A 57 -17.79 -15.39 -2.25
N THR A 58 -18.59 -16.26 -1.63
CA THR A 58 -19.88 -16.67 -2.18
C THR A 58 -20.96 -15.73 -1.67
N GLN A 59 -21.75 -15.16 -2.59
CA GLN A 59 -22.89 -14.34 -2.22
C GLN A 59 -24.05 -15.23 -1.74
N SER A 60 -24.47 -15.05 -0.48
CA SER A 60 -25.59 -15.79 0.11
C SER A 60 -26.91 -15.02 0.08
N SER A 61 -26.84 -13.69 0.00
CA SER A 61 -27.97 -12.78 -0.22
C SER A 61 -27.45 -11.48 -0.86
N PRO A 62 -28.31 -10.57 -1.35
CA PRO A 62 -27.87 -9.36 -2.07
C PRO A 62 -26.75 -8.58 -1.37
N GLU A 63 -26.77 -8.54 -0.03
CA GLU A 63 -25.81 -7.78 0.77
C GLU A 63 -24.84 -8.67 1.56
N LYS A 64 -24.98 -10.01 1.54
CA LYS A 64 -24.19 -10.92 2.39
C LYS A 64 -23.27 -11.82 1.58
N PHE A 65 -22.01 -11.87 2.00
CA PHE A 65 -20.93 -12.58 1.35
C PHE A 65 -20.21 -13.45 2.36
N ILE A 66 -19.93 -14.70 2.00
CA ILE A 66 -19.34 -15.70 2.88
C ILE A 66 -18.02 -16.18 2.30
N LEU A 67 -16.99 -16.27 3.13
CA LEU A 67 -15.70 -16.86 2.80
C LEU A 67 -15.36 -17.94 3.83
N SER A 68 -14.80 -19.07 3.37
CA SER A 68 -14.37 -20.12 4.29
C SER A 68 -13.20 -19.66 5.16
N SER A 69 -13.08 -20.23 6.36
CA SER A 69 -11.95 -19.95 7.25
C SER A 69 -10.59 -20.25 6.60
N GLU A 70 -10.50 -21.33 5.82
CA GLU A 70 -9.28 -21.72 5.10
C GLU A 70 -8.89 -20.65 4.07
N ALA A 71 -9.85 -20.16 3.29
CA ALA A 71 -9.60 -19.11 2.32
C ALA A 71 -9.17 -17.81 3.00
N LEU A 72 -9.81 -17.41 4.12
CA LEU A 72 -9.40 -16.22 4.86
C LEU A 72 -7.98 -16.32 5.43
N VAL A 73 -7.57 -17.50 5.90
CA VAL A 73 -6.19 -17.75 6.35
C VAL A 73 -5.22 -17.56 5.18
N ARG A 74 -5.52 -18.12 4.01
CA ARG A 74 -4.71 -17.90 2.79
C ARG A 74 -4.60 -16.42 2.43
N LEU A 75 -5.71 -15.68 2.42
CA LEU A 75 -5.69 -14.24 2.17
C LEU A 75 -4.82 -13.48 3.18
N SER A 76 -4.84 -13.90 4.45
CA SER A 76 -4.00 -13.31 5.50
C SER A 76 -2.50 -13.56 5.26
N GLU A 77 -2.13 -14.75 4.77
CA GLU A 77 -0.75 -15.08 4.39
C GLU A 77 -0.29 -14.27 3.18
N ILE A 78 -1.13 -14.20 2.14
CA ILE A 78 -0.87 -13.40 0.93
C ILE A 78 -0.63 -11.94 1.28
N LYS A 79 -1.45 -11.37 2.18
CA LYS A 79 -1.25 -9.98 2.64
C LYS A 79 0.12 -9.79 3.31
N LYS A 80 0.59 -10.75 4.13
CA LYS A 80 1.91 -10.69 4.77
C LYS A 80 3.04 -10.73 3.73
N ILE A 81 2.90 -11.59 2.72
CA ILE A 81 3.85 -11.69 1.61
C ILE A 81 3.88 -10.37 0.83
N ALA A 82 2.72 -9.88 0.40
CA ALA A 82 2.57 -8.62 -0.33
C ALA A 82 3.19 -7.44 0.43
N ARG A 83 3.00 -7.39 1.76
CA ARG A 83 3.61 -6.36 2.61
C ARG A 83 5.13 -6.45 2.62
N THR A 84 5.67 -7.67 2.64
CA THR A 84 7.11 -7.90 2.61
C THR A 84 7.70 -7.46 1.27
N GLU A 85 7.06 -7.86 0.17
CA GLU A 85 7.42 -7.42 -1.19
C GLU A 85 7.39 -5.90 -1.32
N TRP A 86 6.31 -5.27 -0.84
CA TRP A 86 6.16 -3.82 -0.84
C TRP A 86 7.28 -3.13 -0.05
N HIS A 87 7.60 -3.60 1.16
CA HIS A 87 8.68 -3.02 1.96
C HIS A 87 10.04 -3.10 1.25
N VAL A 88 10.36 -4.24 0.62
CA VAL A 88 11.60 -4.42 -0.15
C VAL A 88 11.64 -3.42 -1.31
N HIS A 89 10.57 -3.35 -2.10
CA HIS A 89 10.49 -2.42 -3.22
C HIS A 89 10.62 -0.96 -2.77
N ARG A 90 9.94 -0.59 -1.68
CA ARG A 90 10.00 0.76 -1.12
C ARG A 90 11.39 1.13 -0.64
N GLN A 91 12.11 0.21 0.00
CA GLN A 91 13.50 0.44 0.42
C GLN A 91 14.42 0.67 -0.78
N GLU A 92 14.25 -0.10 -1.87
CA GLU A 92 15.01 0.12 -3.10
C GLU A 92 14.73 1.49 -3.73
N GLN A 93 13.46 1.89 -3.81
CA GLN A 93 13.08 3.21 -4.32
C GLN A 93 13.72 4.32 -3.48
N LEU A 94 13.64 4.23 -2.15
CA LEU A 94 14.25 5.21 -1.24
C LEU A 94 15.77 5.24 -1.41
N LYS A 95 16.43 4.08 -1.56
CA LYS A 95 17.87 4.01 -1.82
C LYS A 95 18.26 4.67 -3.14
N ARG A 96 17.47 4.47 -4.20
CA ARG A 96 17.69 5.12 -5.51
C ARG A 96 17.49 6.63 -5.40
N HIS A 97 16.43 7.06 -4.74
CA HIS A 97 16.14 8.47 -4.50
C HIS A 97 17.26 9.14 -3.70
N LEU A 98 17.70 8.52 -2.59
CA LEU A 98 18.83 9.02 -1.79
C LEU A 98 20.10 9.16 -2.62
N LYS A 99 20.43 8.18 -3.46
CA LYS A 99 21.59 8.28 -4.36
C LYS A 99 21.46 9.44 -5.35
N GLN A 100 20.29 9.66 -5.90
CA GLN A 100 20.03 10.78 -6.81
C GLN A 100 20.21 12.12 -6.07
N THR A 101 19.56 12.29 -4.93
CA THR A 101 19.68 13.50 -4.11
C THR A 101 21.12 13.76 -3.67
N LEU A 102 21.86 12.74 -3.26
CA LEU A 102 23.28 12.88 -2.91
C LEU A 102 24.17 13.25 -4.11
N THR A 103 23.78 12.87 -5.34
CA THR A 103 24.50 13.28 -6.55
C THR A 103 24.23 14.74 -6.91
N GLU A 104 23.01 15.22 -6.62
CA GLU A 104 22.61 16.61 -6.81
C GLU A 104 23.21 17.54 -5.74
N ILE A 105 23.54 17.02 -4.56
CA ILE A 105 24.30 17.75 -3.54
C ILE A 105 25.75 17.80 -3.97
N GLN A 106 26.13 18.91 -4.60
CA GLN A 106 27.53 19.21 -4.91
C GLN A 106 28.30 19.36 -3.58
N PRO A 107 29.35 18.55 -3.32
CA PRO A 107 30.14 18.70 -2.11
C PRO A 107 30.73 20.11 -2.04
N LEU A 108 30.60 20.80 -0.91
CA LEU A 108 31.21 22.13 -0.70
C LEU A 108 32.74 22.11 -0.94
N SER A 109 33.38 20.94 -0.82
CA SER A 109 34.78 20.70 -1.12
C SER A 109 35.12 20.80 -2.61
N GLU A 110 34.16 20.54 -3.51
CA GLU A 110 34.31 20.65 -4.96
C GLU A 110 34.05 22.07 -5.47
N LEU A 111 33.52 22.95 -4.62
CA LEU A 111 33.28 24.35 -4.93
C LEU A 111 34.54 25.20 -4.75
N THR A 112 34.83 26.01 -5.74
CA THR A 112 35.86 27.06 -5.63
C THR A 112 35.49 28.06 -4.53
N HIS A 113 36.48 28.75 -3.97
CA HIS A 113 36.25 29.75 -2.93
C HIS A 113 35.21 30.82 -3.32
N PRO A 114 35.18 31.35 -4.57
CA PRO A 114 34.15 32.29 -5.02
C PRO A 114 32.73 31.71 -5.02
N GLN A 115 32.57 30.45 -5.45
CA GLN A 115 31.26 29.77 -5.50
C GLN A 115 30.68 29.56 -4.09
N ARG A 116 31.54 29.19 -3.13
CA ARG A 116 31.14 29.09 -1.72
C ARG A 116 30.68 30.42 -1.16
N LEU A 117 31.39 31.50 -1.48
CA LEU A 117 31.07 32.84 -1.01
C LEU A 117 29.77 33.37 -1.61
N ALA A 118 29.46 33.00 -2.86
CA ALA A 118 28.18 33.31 -3.51
C ALA A 118 27.00 32.59 -2.84
N LEU A 119 27.12 31.29 -2.56
CA LEU A 119 26.08 30.52 -1.87
C LEU A 119 25.79 31.05 -0.44
N VAL A 120 26.83 31.44 0.30
CA VAL A 120 26.67 32.04 1.64
C VAL A 120 25.95 33.38 1.56
N LYS A 121 26.23 34.19 0.54
CA LYS A 121 25.53 35.46 0.30
C LYS A 121 24.07 35.24 -0.07
N GLU A 122 23.77 34.31 -0.98
CA GLU A 122 22.39 33.96 -1.34
C GLU A 122 21.60 33.47 -0.13
N PHE A 123 22.21 32.62 0.70
CA PHE A 123 21.58 32.16 1.94
C PHE A 123 21.30 33.32 2.91
N ALA A 124 22.26 34.20 3.16
CA ALA A 124 22.07 35.35 4.04
C ALA A 124 20.95 36.28 3.54
N MET A 125 20.85 36.49 2.21
CA MET A 125 19.80 37.31 1.60
C MET A 125 18.41 36.66 1.58
N ALA A 126 18.31 35.33 1.66
CA ALA A 126 17.04 34.63 1.67
C ALA A 126 16.38 34.54 3.07
N TYR A 127 17.15 34.83 4.13
CA TYR A 127 16.72 34.71 5.52
C TYR A 127 16.89 36.02 6.33
N ASP A 128 17.14 37.14 5.65
CA ASP A 128 16.93 38.52 6.14
C ASP A 128 15.57 39.06 5.66
#